data_AF-A0A948QBP4-F1
#
_entry.id   AF-A0A948QBP4-F1
#
_cell.length_a   1.000
_cell.length_b   1.000
_cell.length_c   1.000
_cell.angle_alpha   90.00
_cell.angle_beta   90.00
_cell.angle_gamma   90.00
#
_symmetry.space_group_name_H-M   'P 1'
#
loop_
_entity.id
_entity.type
_entity.pdbx_description
1 polymer ?
#
loop_
_entity_poly.entity_id
_entity_poly.type
_entity_poly.pdbx_seq_one_letter_code
_entity_poly.pdbx_strand_id
1 'polypeptide(L)'
;MQTKKKVTLVKPIAAEKNLKSLFEKTFGPGIESFRPLKGDGSSRRIFRIKNSNKSVIGVFGPEKLENAAFLEFSKDFKKMGLPVPKIYAEDRTKNVYLEEDFGDVTLFNYLHSVRP
;
A
#
# COMPACT_ATOMS: atom_id res chain seq x y z
N MET A 1 -29.20 23.57 -21.41
CA MET A 1 -29.34 22.14 -21.12
C MET A 1 -28.04 21.65 -20.51
N GLN A 2 -28.11 21.08 -19.32
CA GLN A 2 -26.97 20.79 -18.44
C GLN A 2 -26.17 19.59 -18.94
N THR A 3 -24.87 19.54 -18.61
CA THR A 3 -24.27 18.34 -17.99
C THR A 3 -22.90 18.71 -17.40
N LYS A 4 -22.89 18.98 -16.09
CA LYS A 4 -21.67 19.12 -15.29
C LYS A 4 -21.01 17.74 -15.15
N LYS A 5 -19.79 17.56 -15.65
CA LYS A 5 -18.91 16.45 -15.24
C LYS A 5 -18.51 16.69 -13.77
N LYS A 6 -19.18 16.00 -12.84
CA LYS A 6 -18.75 15.88 -11.44
C LYS A 6 -17.47 15.03 -11.40
N VAL A 7 -16.32 15.68 -11.32
CA VAL A 7 -15.08 15.02 -10.89
C VAL A 7 -15.30 14.52 -9.46
N THR A 8 -15.22 13.20 -9.28
CA THR A 8 -15.55 12.53 -8.02
C THR A 8 -14.40 12.72 -7.03
N LEU A 9 -14.48 13.76 -6.19
CA LEU A 9 -13.47 14.14 -5.19
C LEU A 9 -13.65 13.46 -3.81
N VAL A 10 -14.42 12.36 -3.71
CA VAL A 10 -14.82 11.77 -2.41
C VAL A 10 -14.02 10.49 -2.04
N LYS A 11 -13.37 9.83 -3.00
CA LYS A 11 -12.66 8.55 -2.77
C LYS A 11 -11.36 8.62 -1.95
N PRO A 12 -10.57 9.72 -1.93
CA PRO A 12 -9.24 9.69 -1.30
C PRO A 12 -9.27 9.46 0.22
N ILE A 13 -10.20 10.12 0.90
CA ILE A 13 -10.30 10.15 2.37
C ILE A 13 -10.72 8.78 2.92
N ALA A 14 -11.62 8.09 2.21
CA ALA A 14 -12.13 6.79 2.65
C ALA A 14 -11.01 5.72 2.64
N ALA A 15 -10.16 5.70 1.62
CA ALA A 15 -9.06 4.75 1.51
C ALA A 15 -8.05 4.91 2.66
N GLU A 16 -7.69 6.14 3.00
CA GLU A 16 -6.76 6.44 4.09
C GLU A 16 -7.33 6.02 5.45
N LYS A 17 -8.62 6.30 5.70
CA LYS A 17 -9.31 5.83 6.91
C LYS A 17 -9.32 4.30 6.99
N ASN A 18 -9.57 3.62 5.87
CA ASN A 18 -9.61 2.16 5.81
C ASN A 18 -8.23 1.56 6.08
N LEU A 19 -7.17 2.15 5.52
CA LEU A 19 -5.78 1.72 5.78
C LEU A 19 -5.37 1.94 7.23
N LYS A 20 -5.67 3.10 7.82
CA LYS A 20 -5.42 3.35 9.25
C LYS A 20 -6.15 2.34 10.13
N SER A 21 -7.43 2.10 9.86
CA SER A 21 -8.22 1.11 10.61
C SER A 21 -7.68 -0.31 10.46
N LEU A 22 -7.26 -0.71 9.25
CA LEU A 22 -6.66 -2.02 9.02
C LEU A 22 -5.32 -2.15 9.76
N PHE A 23 -4.50 -1.09 9.75
CA PHE A 23 -3.23 -1.05 10.48
C PHE A 23 -3.45 -1.22 11.98
N GLU A 24 -4.34 -0.44 12.58
CA GLU A 24 -4.60 -0.49 14.02
C GLU A 24 -5.18 -1.83 14.47
N LYS A 25 -6.01 -2.46 13.64
CA LYS A 25 -6.50 -3.83 13.89
C LYS A 25 -5.40 -4.89 13.84
N THR A 26 -4.35 -4.65 13.04
CA THR A 26 -3.28 -5.64 12.80
C THR A 26 -2.12 -5.48 13.78
N PHE A 27 -1.76 -4.24 14.12
CA PHE A 27 -0.56 -3.91 14.91
C PHE A 27 -0.84 -3.16 16.21
N GLY A 28 -2.11 -2.86 16.49
CA GLY A 28 -2.52 -2.02 17.62
C GLY A 28 -2.51 -0.52 17.28
N PRO A 29 -3.04 0.30 18.21
CA PRO A 29 -3.12 1.75 18.03
C PRO A 29 -1.73 2.42 18.02
N GLY A 30 -1.69 3.71 17.67
CA GLY A 30 -0.49 4.52 17.77
C GLY A 30 0.24 4.76 16.44
N ILE A 31 -0.49 5.06 15.37
CA ILE A 31 0.12 5.52 14.11
C ILE A 31 0.81 6.87 14.37
N GLU A 32 2.12 6.92 14.20
CA GLU A 32 2.94 8.13 14.36
C GLU A 32 3.12 8.87 13.03
N SER A 33 3.16 8.14 11.92
CA SER A 33 3.30 8.72 10.60
C SER A 33 2.45 7.97 9.57
N PHE A 34 1.80 8.73 8.70
CA PHE A 34 1.05 8.23 7.56
C PHE A 34 1.35 9.15 6.38
N ARG A 35 2.19 8.70 5.43
CA ARG A 35 2.63 9.52 4.30
C ARG A 35 2.38 8.84 2.96
N PRO A 36 1.91 9.57 1.94
CA PRO A 36 1.80 9.01 0.60
C PRO A 36 3.19 8.73 0.02
N LEU A 37 3.31 7.65 -0.74
CA LEU A 37 4.46 7.36 -1.59
C LEU A 37 4.11 7.69 -3.05
N LYS A 38 5.10 8.13 -3.82
CA LYS A 38 4.91 8.42 -5.24
C LYS A 38 4.63 7.11 -5.97
N GLY A 39 3.41 6.95 -6.50
CA GLY A 39 3.06 5.83 -7.36
C GLY A 39 3.69 5.99 -8.73
N ASP A 40 4.26 4.92 -9.26
CA ASP A 40 4.85 4.83 -10.60
C ASP A 40 3.85 4.19 -11.56
N GLY A 41 2.99 5.03 -12.18
CA GLY A 41 2.17 4.62 -13.33
C GLY A 41 0.98 3.70 -13.04
N SER A 42 0.76 3.26 -11.80
CA SER A 42 -0.47 2.54 -11.42
C SER A 42 -1.56 3.47 -10.90
N SER A 43 -2.81 3.00 -10.95
CA SER A 43 -3.96 3.67 -10.30
C SER A 43 -3.99 3.44 -8.78
N ARG A 44 -3.03 2.68 -8.23
CA ARG A 44 -2.94 2.39 -6.80
C ARG A 44 -2.47 3.62 -6.04
N ARG A 45 -3.03 3.79 -4.84
CA ARG A 45 -2.57 4.79 -3.87
C ARG A 45 -1.79 4.06 -2.79
N ILE A 46 -0.52 4.42 -2.66
CA ILE A 46 0.43 3.74 -1.79
C ILE A 46 0.82 4.70 -0.66
N PHE A 47 0.87 4.20 0.56
CA PHE A 47 1.19 4.95 1.75
C PHE A 47 2.21 4.18 2.59
N ARG A 48 3.15 4.89 3.20
CA ARG A 48 3.97 4.35 4.28
C ARG A 48 3.34 4.73 5.61
N ILE A 49 3.04 3.72 6.42
CA ILE A 49 2.43 3.85 7.74
C ILE A 49 3.46 3.39 8.77
N LYS A 50 3.71 4.21 9.79
CA LYS A 50 4.67 3.93 10.86
C LYS A 50 4.04 4.09 12.23
N ASN A 51 4.43 3.23 13.15
CA ASN A 51 4.39 3.46 14.59
C ASN A 51 5.80 3.28 15.19
N SER A 52 5.93 3.42 16.50
CA SER A 52 7.20 3.29 17.23
C SER A 52 7.99 2.01 16.92
N ASN A 53 7.30 0.92 16.59
CA ASN A 53 7.91 -0.40 16.45
C ASN A 53 8.00 -0.90 15.00
N LYS A 54 7.25 -0.30 14.06
CA LYS A 54 7.05 -0.89 12.74
C LYS A 54 6.79 0.13 11.63
N SER A 55 7.32 -0.17 10.46
CA SER A 55 7.00 0.48 9.18
C SER A 55 6.33 -0.52 8.24
N VAL A 56 5.26 -0.08 7.57
CA VAL A 56 4.41 -0.92 6.72
C VAL A 56 3.97 -0.12 5.50
N ILE A 57 3.84 -0.79 4.35
CA ILE A 57 3.23 -0.22 3.16
C ILE A 57 1.75 -0.55 3.15
N GLY A 58 0.92 0.49 3.10
CA GLY A 58 -0.52 0.39 2.92
C GLY A 58 -0.91 0.74 1.49
N VAL A 59 -1.66 -0.13 0.84
CA VAL A 59 -2.06 0.03 -0.55
C VAL A 59 -3.57 0.05 -0.67
N PHE A 60 -4.09 1.02 -1.41
CA PHE A 60 -5.44 1.01 -1.95
C PHE A 60 -5.37 0.82 -3.48
N GLY A 61 -5.94 -0.27 -3.98
CA GLY A 61 -6.05 -0.52 -5.42
C GLY A 61 -7.51 -0.43 -5.87
N PRO A 62 -7.87 0.36 -6.90
CA PRO A 62 -9.27 0.47 -7.31
C PRO A 62 -9.84 -0.81 -7.92
N GLU A 63 -9.00 -1.63 -8.56
CA GLU A 63 -9.40 -2.84 -9.28
C GLU A 63 -9.37 -4.10 -8.40
N LYS A 64 -10.55 -4.65 -8.11
CA LYS A 64 -10.70 -5.78 -7.18
C LYS A 64 -10.03 -7.07 -7.66
N LEU A 65 -10.18 -7.39 -8.95
CA LEU A 65 -9.60 -8.60 -9.53
C LEU A 65 -8.06 -8.53 -9.55
N GLU A 66 -7.52 -7.35 -9.88
CA GLU A 66 -6.07 -7.11 -9.84
C GLU A 66 -5.51 -7.27 -8.42
N ASN A 67 -6.20 -6.72 -7.41
CA ASN A 67 -5.80 -6.89 -6.02
C ASN A 67 -5.84 -8.36 -5.58
N ALA A 68 -6.90 -9.10 -5.94
CA ALA A 68 -7.03 -10.50 -5.59
C ALA A 68 -5.88 -11.34 -6.19
N ALA A 69 -5.60 -11.15 -7.48
CA ALA A 69 -4.50 -11.82 -8.16
C ALA A 69 -3.15 -11.47 -7.52
N PHE A 70 -2.87 -10.20 -7.26
CA PHE A 70 -1.63 -9.77 -6.61
C PHE A 70 -1.44 -10.42 -5.23
N LEU A 71 -2.49 -10.43 -4.41
CA LEU A 71 -2.44 -10.99 -3.05
C LEU A 71 -2.25 -12.51 -3.06
N GLU A 72 -2.88 -13.21 -4.00
CA GLU A 72 -2.75 -14.66 -4.15
C GLU A 72 -1.35 -15.05 -4.63
N PHE A 73 -0.86 -14.42 -5.71
CA PHE A 73 0.51 -14.65 -6.18
C PHE A 73 1.56 -14.31 -5.12
N SER A 74 1.41 -13.18 -4.41
CA SER A 74 2.35 -12.79 -3.36
C SER A 74 2.43 -13.82 -2.23
N LYS A 75 1.28 -14.36 -1.80
CA LYS A 75 1.23 -15.40 -0.76
C LYS A 75 1.87 -16.71 -1.25
N ASP A 76 1.60 -17.12 -2.47
CA ASP A 76 2.13 -18.38 -3.00
C ASP A 76 3.64 -18.28 -3.28
N PHE A 77 4.11 -17.17 -3.85
CA PHE A 77 5.54 -16.90 -4.00
C PHE A 77 6.27 -16.88 -2.65
N LYS A 78 5.63 -16.35 -1.60
CA LYS A 78 6.22 -16.40 -0.25
C LYS A 78 6.33 -17.82 0.28
N LYS A 79 5.33 -18.68 0.06
CA LYS A 79 5.38 -20.11 0.44
C LYS A 79 6.49 -20.87 -0.30
N MET A 80 6.80 -20.45 -1.53
CA MET A 80 7.91 -21.00 -2.32
C MET A 80 9.29 -20.46 -1.90
N GLY A 81 9.36 -19.56 -0.91
CA GLY A 81 10.62 -18.98 -0.44
C GLY A 81 11.17 -17.86 -1.33
N LEU A 82 10.37 -17.32 -2.25
CA LEU A 82 10.79 -16.20 -3.09
C LEU A 82 10.87 -14.89 -2.28
N PRO A 83 11.77 -13.96 -2.65
CA PRO A 83 11.96 -12.68 -1.96
C PRO A 83 10.86 -11.69 -2.33
N VAL A 84 9.65 -11.96 -1.87
CA VAL A 84 8.46 -11.09 -2.03
C VAL A 84 8.07 -10.46 -0.68
N PRO A 85 7.43 -9.26 -0.70
CA PRO A 85 6.91 -8.65 0.51
C PRO A 85 5.96 -9.59 1.24
N LYS A 86 6.08 -9.69 2.57
CA LYS A 86 5.06 -10.35 3.36
C LYS A 86 3.76 -9.53 3.34
N ILE A 87 2.66 -10.15 2.95
CA ILE A 87 1.32 -9.59 3.15
C ILE A 87 0.92 -9.78 4.62
N TYR A 88 0.68 -8.68 5.34
CA TYR A 88 0.31 -8.72 6.75
C TYR A 88 -1.20 -8.83 6.96
N ALA A 89 -1.98 -8.06 6.21
CA ALA A 89 -3.44 -8.03 6.33
C ALA A 89 -4.09 -7.50 5.05
N GLU A 90 -5.35 -7.85 4.82
CA GLU A 90 -6.15 -7.37 3.69
C GLU A 90 -7.61 -7.15 4.09
N ASP A 91 -8.26 -6.16 3.48
CA ASP A 91 -9.71 -5.97 3.49
C ASP A 91 -10.20 -5.90 2.04
N ARG A 92 -10.62 -7.07 1.53
CA ARG A 92 -11.12 -7.24 0.16
C ARG A 92 -12.40 -6.46 -0.11
N THR A 93 -13.16 -6.08 0.92
CA THR A 93 -14.40 -5.30 0.75
C THR A 93 -14.10 -3.83 0.49
N LYS A 94 -12.96 -3.35 1.01
CA LYS A 94 -12.52 -1.96 0.92
C LYS A 94 -11.35 -1.75 -0.04
N ASN A 95 -10.90 -2.83 -0.67
CA ASN A 95 -9.77 -2.87 -1.60
C ASN A 95 -8.48 -2.29 -1.01
N VAL A 96 -8.22 -2.59 0.27
CA VAL A 96 -6.99 -2.17 0.95
C VAL A 96 -6.22 -3.37 1.48
N TYR A 97 -4.90 -3.28 1.51
CA TYR A 97 -4.03 -4.28 2.11
C TYR A 97 -2.75 -3.65 2.68
N LEU A 98 -2.10 -4.39 3.55
CA LEU A 98 -0.87 -4.02 4.23
C LEU A 98 0.23 -5.03 3.88
N GLU A 99 1.38 -4.52 3.47
CA GLU A 99 2.54 -5.32 3.09
C GLU A 99 3.83 -4.82 3.74
N GLU A 100 4.84 -5.68 3.73
CA GLU A 100 6.18 -5.41 4.24
C GLU A 100 6.83 -4.19 3.59
N ASP A 101 7.53 -3.42 4.40
CA ASP A 101 8.23 -2.22 3.98
C ASP A 101 9.74 -2.45 3.94
N PHE A 102 10.32 -2.38 2.74
CA PHE A 102 11.76 -2.53 2.53
C PHE A 102 12.55 -1.22 2.67
N GLY A 103 11.90 -0.13 3.07
CA GLY A 103 12.55 1.16 3.30
C GLY A 103 12.67 2.03 2.05
N ASP A 104 13.63 2.95 2.05
CA ASP A 104 13.74 4.04 1.06
C ASP A 104 14.86 3.82 0.02
N VAL A 105 15.66 2.77 0.17
CA VAL A 105 16.80 2.51 -0.72
C VAL A 105 16.31 1.76 -1.95
N THR A 106 16.31 2.44 -3.09
CA THR A 106 16.10 1.80 -4.39
C THR A 106 17.44 1.32 -4.96
N LEU A 107 17.40 0.32 -5.84
CA LEU A 107 18.58 -0.12 -6.58
C LEU A 107 19.21 1.04 -7.36
N PHE A 108 18.39 1.89 -7.97
CA PHE A 108 18.85 3.07 -8.71
C PHE A 108 19.67 4.02 -7.83
N ASN A 109 19.14 4.38 -6.65
CA ASN A 109 19.83 5.26 -5.70
C ASN A 109 21.13 4.63 -5.21
N TYR A 110 21.11 3.33 -4.92
CA TYR A 110 22.29 2.59 -4.50
C TYR A 110 23.37 2.57 -5.59
N LEU A 111 23.00 2.30 -6.85
CA LEU A 111 23.97 2.27 -7.95
C LEU A 111 24.62 3.64 -8.18
N HIS A 112 23.86 4.73 -8.08
CA HIS A 112 24.40 6.08 -8.21
C HIS A 112 25.32 6.48 -7.05
N SER A 113 25.11 5.94 -5.85
CA SER A 113 26.00 6.24 -4.72
C SER A 113 27.32 5.48 -4.77
N VAL A 114 27.34 4.28 -5.37
CA VAL A 114 28.55 3.44 -5.46
C VAL A 114 29.30 3.56 -6.79
N ARG A 115 28.64 4.06 -7.84
CA ARG A 115 29.21 4.32 -9.17
C ARG A 115 28.73 5.71 -9.65
N PRO A 116 29.34 6.79 -9.15
CA PRO A 116 28.99 8.16 -9.52
C PRO A 116 29.29 8.47 -11.00
#